data_AF-A0A353Q157-F1
#
_entry.id   AF-A0A353Q157-F1
#
_cell.length_a   1.000
_cell.length_b   1.000
_cell.length_c   1.000
_cell.angle_alpha   90.00
_cell.angle_beta   90.00
_cell.angle_gamma   90.00
#
_symmetry.space_group_name_H-M   'P 1'
#
loop_
_entity.id
_entity.type
_entity.pdbx_description
1 polymer ?
#
loop_
_entity_poly.entity_id
_entity_poly.type
_entity_poly.pdbx_seq_one_letter_code
_entity_poly.pdbx_strand_id
1 'polypeptide(L)'
;MEEINVHTSKNYKIFFSNVRDKLQNLIDEYGIKDIYLITDKNIYNLYANEFSYFKGIKGLYIINPGEENKNKDTVFDIYNDMLSKDCNRKTSIVSLGGGVVGDIAGFVASTFMRGLKFINIPTTLMAQCDSSVGGKNGFDFNGYKNIIGTFYQPEFVFVDTNFIHTISCQDYKNGLAEIIKYGFIYDDTFFDYIDANKEQIKKRNEDVI
;
A
#
# COMPACT_ATOMS: atom_id res chain seq x y z
N MET A 1 -6.13 -6.44 16.85
CA MET A 1 -5.19 -6.22 15.74
C MET A 1 -4.87 -7.62 15.29
N GLU A 2 -5.43 -7.99 14.15
CA GLU A 2 -5.18 -9.30 13.57
C GLU A 2 -3.90 -9.22 12.76
N GLU A 3 -3.21 -10.35 12.63
CA GLU A 3 -1.99 -10.44 11.83
C GLU A 3 -1.99 -11.69 10.96
N ILE A 4 -1.50 -11.54 9.73
CA ILE A 4 -1.24 -12.63 8.80
C ILE A 4 0.26 -12.70 8.56
N ASN A 5 0.85 -13.88 8.73
CA ASN A 5 2.24 -14.13 8.39
C ASN A 5 2.35 -14.53 6.91
N VAL A 6 3.16 -13.81 6.15
CA VAL A 6 3.36 -14.05 4.73
C VAL A 6 4.74 -14.65 4.50
N HIS A 7 4.77 -15.86 3.94
CA HIS A 7 6.00 -16.62 3.71
C HIS A 7 6.44 -16.50 2.25
N THR A 8 7.48 -15.70 2.00
CA THR A 8 8.03 -15.46 0.65
C THR A 8 9.57 -15.43 0.69
N SER A 9 10.22 -14.84 -0.32
CA SER A 9 11.68 -14.63 -0.31
C SER A 9 12.17 -13.86 0.92
N LYS A 10 11.32 -13.00 1.48
CA LYS A 10 11.49 -12.38 2.79
C LYS A 10 10.15 -12.44 3.52
N ASN A 11 10.14 -13.03 4.71
CA ASN A 11 8.93 -13.10 5.52
C ASN A 11 8.55 -11.71 6.05
N TYR A 12 7.27 -11.40 6.04
CA TYR A 12 6.72 -10.18 6.63
C TYR A 12 5.32 -10.45 7.18
N LYS A 13 4.79 -9.48 7.93
CA LYS A 13 3.45 -9.54 8.49
C LYS A 13 2.53 -8.52 7.81
N ILE A 14 1.27 -8.89 7.66
CA ILE A 14 0.18 -7.96 7.36
C ILE A 14 -0.58 -7.74 8.66
N PHE A 15 -0.68 -6.50 9.11
CA PHE A 15 -1.41 -6.10 10.31
C PHE A 15 -2.72 -5.43 9.93
N PHE A 16 -3.82 -5.84 10.59
CA PHE A 16 -5.15 -5.27 10.39
C PHE A 16 -5.61 -4.54 11.65
N SER A 17 -5.95 -3.25 11.52
CA SER A 17 -6.39 -2.42 12.65
C SER A 17 -7.15 -1.17 12.22
N ASN A 18 -8.31 -0.90 12.83
CA ASN A 18 -9.00 0.39 12.73
C ASN A 18 -8.43 1.48 13.67
N VAL A 19 -7.37 1.17 14.43
CA VAL A 19 -6.68 2.11 15.33
C VAL A 19 -5.33 2.49 14.73
N ARG A 20 -5.22 3.74 14.26
CA ARG A 20 -4.04 4.28 13.58
C ARG A 20 -2.83 4.47 14.48
N ASP A 21 -3.02 4.74 15.78
CA ASP A 21 -1.91 4.88 16.73
C ASP A 21 -1.03 3.62 16.79
N LYS A 22 -1.58 2.45 16.42
CA LYS A 22 -0.81 1.20 16.34
C LYS A 22 0.23 1.22 15.21
N LEU A 23 0.01 1.99 14.15
CA LEU A 23 0.96 2.14 13.06
C LEU A 23 2.26 2.76 13.55
N GLN A 24 2.20 3.86 14.32
CA GLN A 24 3.42 4.48 14.84
C GLN A 24 4.15 3.56 15.82
N ASN A 25 3.42 2.80 16.65
CA ASN A 25 4.03 1.81 17.53
C ASN A 25 4.76 0.71 16.74
N LEU A 26 4.19 0.24 15.63
CA LEU A 26 4.85 -0.72 14.73
C LEU A 26 6.09 -0.12 14.07
N ILE A 27 6.02 1.13 13.61
CA ILE A 27 7.18 1.85 13.06
C ILE A 27 8.32 1.90 14.09
N ASP A 28 7.99 2.23 15.34
CA ASP A 28 8.96 2.28 16.44
C ASP A 28 9.53 0.89 16.76
N GLU A 29 8.70 -0.16 16.79
CA GLU A 29 9.09 -1.56 17.04
C GLU A 29 10.05 -2.10 15.96
N TYR A 30 9.81 -1.77 14.69
CA TYR A 30 10.68 -2.14 13.57
C TYR A 30 11.94 -1.27 13.48
N GLY A 31 12.14 -0.36 14.43
CA GLY A 31 13.31 0.52 14.54
C GLY A 31 13.43 1.50 13.37
N ILE A 32 12.29 1.94 12.83
CA ILE A 32 12.23 2.86 11.68
C ILE A 32 12.24 4.29 12.23
N LYS A 33 13.18 5.10 11.74
CA LYS A 33 13.45 6.44 12.28
C LYS A 33 13.31 7.54 11.25
N ASP A 34 13.94 7.36 10.09
CA ASP A 34 13.89 8.32 8.99
C ASP A 34 12.93 7.79 7.93
N ILE A 35 11.86 8.54 7.64
CA ILE A 35 10.80 8.11 6.73
C ILE A 35 10.72 9.06 5.54
N TYR A 36 10.57 8.50 4.34
CA TYR A 36 10.14 9.22 3.15
C TYR A 36 8.78 8.68 2.70
N LEU A 37 7.77 9.54 2.74
CA LEU A 37 6.38 9.18 2.46
C LEU A 37 6.05 9.39 0.99
N ILE A 38 5.34 8.44 0.41
CA ILE A 38 4.81 8.53 -0.95
C ILE A 38 3.31 8.27 -0.89
N THR A 39 2.51 9.21 -1.40
CA THR A 39 1.05 9.14 -1.42
C THR A 39 0.50 9.68 -2.74
N ASP A 40 -0.81 9.64 -2.92
CA ASP A 40 -1.49 10.35 -4.01
C ASP A 40 -2.31 11.54 -3.49
N LYS A 41 -2.69 12.44 -4.40
CA LYS A 41 -3.43 13.66 -4.08
C LYS A 41 -4.78 13.41 -3.41
N ASN A 42 -5.51 12.34 -3.76
CA ASN A 42 -6.81 12.05 -3.17
C ASN A 42 -6.65 11.66 -1.70
N ILE A 43 -5.69 10.77 -1.43
CA ILE A 43 -5.37 10.33 -0.07
C ILE A 43 -4.80 11.46 0.76
N TYR A 44 -3.90 12.27 0.20
CA TYR A 44 -3.39 13.46 0.88
C TYR A 44 -4.53 14.41 1.27
N ASN A 45 -5.45 14.72 0.37
CA ASN A 45 -6.55 15.64 0.66
C ASN A 45 -7.50 15.11 1.75
N LEU A 46 -7.74 13.80 1.80
CA LEU A 46 -8.60 13.18 2.80
C LEU A 46 -7.93 13.09 4.17
N TYR A 47 -6.62 12.87 4.20
CA TYR A 47 -5.90 12.44 5.40
C TYR A 47 -4.71 13.31 5.77
N ALA A 48 -4.57 14.52 5.20
CA ALA A 48 -3.42 15.41 5.42
C ALA A 48 -3.06 15.59 6.90
N ASN A 49 -4.06 15.75 7.76
CA ASN A 49 -3.86 15.93 9.21
C ASN A 49 -3.21 14.71 9.87
N GLU A 50 -3.40 13.54 9.29
CA GLU A 50 -2.94 12.26 9.81
C GLU A 50 -1.48 11.97 9.46
N PHE A 51 -0.92 12.66 8.47
CA PHE A 51 0.51 12.58 8.18
C PHE A 51 1.35 13.05 9.38
N SER A 52 0.78 13.87 10.26
CA SER A 52 1.42 14.30 11.52
C SER A 52 1.68 13.18 12.52
N TYR A 53 1.00 12.03 12.39
CA TYR A 53 1.24 10.87 13.24
C TYR A 53 2.56 10.16 12.95
N PHE A 54 3.08 10.30 11.73
CA PHE A 54 4.39 9.74 11.37
C PHE A 54 5.51 10.59 11.97
N LYS A 55 6.33 9.97 12.80
CA LYS A 55 7.55 10.61 13.31
C LYS A 55 8.70 10.44 12.32
N GLY A 56 9.59 11.42 12.28
CA GLY A 56 10.85 11.32 11.50
C GLY A 56 10.69 11.42 9.98
N ILE A 57 9.64 12.11 9.52
CA ILE A 57 9.43 12.39 8.10
C ILE A 57 10.56 13.29 7.58
N LYS A 58 11.37 12.77 6.67
CA LYS A 58 12.36 13.48 5.86
C LYS A 58 11.72 14.20 4.67
N GLY A 59 10.67 13.60 4.11
CA GLY A 59 10.01 14.09 2.91
C GLY A 59 8.65 13.43 2.67
N LEU A 60 7.86 14.11 1.85
CA LEU A 60 6.58 13.65 1.33
C LEU A 60 6.53 13.95 -0.17
N TYR A 61 6.26 12.94 -0.97
CA TYR A 61 5.96 13.07 -2.39
C TYR A 61 4.49 12.74 -2.64
N ILE A 62 3.79 13.61 -3.38
CA ILE A 62 2.37 13.46 -3.69
C ILE A 62 2.23 13.24 -5.20
N ILE A 63 1.85 12.02 -5.58
CA ILE A 63 1.63 11.63 -6.97
C ILE A 63 0.24 12.14 -7.41
N ASN A 64 0.12 12.55 -8.66
CA ASN A 64 -1.20 12.80 -9.24
C ASN A 64 -1.97 11.46 -9.37
N PRO A 65 -3.25 11.40 -9.01
CA PRO A 65 -4.00 10.16 -9.09
C PRO A 65 -4.16 9.75 -10.56
N GLY A 66 -4.03 8.44 -10.83
CA GLY A 66 -4.20 7.86 -12.18
C GLY A 66 -3.04 6.94 -12.57
N GLU A 67 -3.35 5.89 -13.33
CA GLU A 67 -2.37 4.91 -13.82
C GLU A 67 -1.33 5.56 -14.74
N GLU A 68 -1.67 6.66 -15.42
CA GLU A 68 -0.75 7.38 -16.29
C GLU A 68 0.46 7.96 -15.55
N ASN A 69 0.36 8.15 -14.23
CA ASN A 69 1.45 8.59 -13.37
C ASN A 69 2.31 7.41 -12.86
N LYS A 70 1.96 6.19 -13.24
CA LYS A 70 2.75 4.99 -12.96
C LYS A 70 3.83 4.79 -14.02
N ASN A 71 4.77 5.73 -14.07
CA ASN A 71 5.77 5.79 -15.13
C ASN A 71 7.18 6.12 -14.58
N LYS A 72 8.18 6.05 -15.47
CA LYS A 72 9.58 6.31 -15.13
C LYS A 72 9.85 7.75 -14.63
N ASP A 73 9.09 8.73 -15.12
CA ASP A 73 9.34 10.14 -14.83
C ASP A 73 8.95 10.43 -13.37
N THR A 74 7.82 9.90 -12.92
CA THR A 74 7.43 9.93 -11.49
C THR A 74 8.48 9.27 -10.60
N VAL A 75 9.03 8.13 -11.00
CA VAL A 75 10.11 7.46 -10.25
C VAL A 75 11.36 8.34 -10.15
N PHE A 76 11.76 8.99 -11.25
CA PHE A 76 12.95 9.86 -11.27
C PHE A 76 12.74 11.15 -10.49
N ASP A 77 11.54 11.72 -10.52
CA ASP A 77 11.19 12.88 -9.71
C ASP A 77 11.28 12.55 -8.21
N ILE A 78 10.80 11.37 -7.80
CA ILE A 78 10.94 10.89 -6.43
C ILE A 78 12.42 10.76 -6.05
N TYR A 79 13.28 10.20 -6.91
CA TYR A 79 14.72 10.12 -6.61
C TYR A 79 15.38 11.48 -6.44
N ASN A 80 15.06 12.44 -7.32
CA ASN A 80 15.59 13.80 -7.24
C ASN A 80 15.16 14.47 -5.93
N ASP A 81 13.90 14.32 -5.56
CA ASP A 81 13.36 14.87 -4.32
C ASP A 81 13.98 14.23 -3.08
N MET A 82 14.13 12.90 -3.07
CA MET A 82 14.80 12.16 -2.00
C MET A 82 16.26 12.62 -1.81
N LEU A 83 17.00 12.82 -2.90
CA LEU A 83 18.38 13.34 -2.85
C LEU A 83 18.43 14.75 -2.26
N SER A 84 17.48 15.62 -2.64
CA SER A 84 17.40 16.99 -2.10
C SER A 84 17.10 17.05 -0.59
N LYS A 85 16.58 15.96 -0.02
CA LYS A 85 16.17 15.84 1.38
C LYS A 85 17.12 14.97 2.22
N ASP A 86 18.33 14.74 1.72
CA ASP A 86 19.38 13.95 2.37
C ASP A 86 18.93 12.52 2.76
N CYS A 87 18.02 11.94 1.95
CA CYS A 87 17.63 10.55 2.13
C CYS A 87 18.84 9.64 1.88
N ASN A 88 19.04 8.68 2.77
CA ASN A 88 20.20 7.79 2.75
C ASN A 88 19.79 6.33 3.04
N ARG A 89 20.75 5.41 3.16
CA ARG A 89 20.48 3.97 3.39
C ARG A 89 19.70 3.65 4.68
N LYS A 90 19.61 4.61 5.62
CA LYS A 90 18.80 4.47 6.86
C LYS A 90 17.37 4.97 6.68
N THR A 91 17.08 5.70 5.60
CA THR A 91 15.73 6.13 5.25
C THR A 91 14.89 4.93 4.86
N SER A 92 13.64 4.91 5.30
CA SER A 92 12.63 3.92 4.93
C SER A 92 11.59 4.58 4.04
N ILE A 93 11.17 3.88 2.99
CA ILE A 93 10.05 4.29 2.15
C ILE A 93 8.76 3.82 2.79
N VAL A 94 7.77 4.70 2.87
CA VAL A 94 6.43 4.37 3.33
C VAL A 94 5.44 4.79 2.27
N SER A 95 4.72 3.83 1.68
CA SER A 95 3.57 4.15 0.81
C SER A 95 2.31 4.28 1.65
N LEU A 96 1.50 5.28 1.32
CA LEU A 96 0.13 5.43 1.79
C LEU A 96 -0.76 5.73 0.58
N GLY A 97 -1.40 4.71 0.02
CA GLY A 97 -2.21 4.85 -1.19
C GLY A 97 -2.71 3.54 -1.79
N GLY A 98 -3.28 3.62 -2.98
CA GLY A 98 -3.71 2.44 -3.75
C GLY A 98 -2.54 1.72 -4.44
N GLY A 99 -2.87 0.81 -5.36
CA GLY A 99 -1.88 -0.05 -6.06
C GLY A 99 -0.81 0.74 -6.82
N VAL A 100 -1.16 1.86 -7.47
CA VAL A 100 -0.20 2.73 -8.16
C VAL A 100 0.88 3.26 -7.21
N VAL A 101 0.46 3.79 -6.07
CA VAL A 101 1.38 4.33 -5.05
C VAL A 101 2.25 3.20 -4.49
N GLY A 102 1.65 2.06 -4.17
CA GLY A 102 2.36 0.88 -3.67
C GLY A 102 3.45 0.39 -4.64
N ASP A 103 3.10 0.22 -5.91
CA ASP A 103 4.03 -0.28 -6.93
C ASP A 103 5.20 0.69 -7.18
N ILE A 104 4.92 1.99 -7.28
CA ILE A 104 5.97 3.01 -7.46
C ILE A 104 6.86 3.06 -6.22
N ALA A 105 6.27 3.11 -5.02
CA ALA A 105 7.02 3.21 -3.77
C ALA A 105 7.88 1.97 -3.51
N GLY A 106 7.34 0.78 -3.74
CA GLY A 106 8.09 -0.47 -3.62
C GLY A 106 9.22 -0.56 -4.64
N PHE A 107 9.00 -0.06 -5.88
CA PHE A 107 10.05 0.02 -6.88
C PHE A 107 11.15 0.98 -6.42
N VAL A 108 10.80 2.21 -6.03
CA VAL A 108 11.71 3.23 -5.49
C VAL A 108 12.51 2.67 -4.31
N ALA A 109 11.85 1.97 -3.38
CA ALA A 109 12.50 1.35 -2.23
C ALA A 109 13.51 0.29 -2.66
N SER A 110 13.19 -0.53 -3.67
CA SER A 110 14.06 -1.61 -4.13
C SER A 110 15.32 -1.14 -4.86
N THR A 111 15.26 0.02 -5.51
CA THR A 111 16.30 0.50 -6.44
C THR A 111 17.12 1.66 -5.86
N PHE A 112 16.52 2.56 -5.09
CA PHE A 112 17.22 3.70 -4.51
C PHE A 112 18.28 3.20 -3.52
N MET A 113 19.52 3.65 -3.71
CA MET A 113 20.70 3.14 -2.98
C MET A 113 20.84 1.60 -2.96
N ARG A 114 20.26 0.92 -3.95
CA ARG A 114 20.21 -0.55 -4.08
C ARG A 114 19.38 -1.26 -2.99
N GLY A 115 18.37 -0.58 -2.43
CA GLY A 115 17.46 -1.17 -1.46
C GLY A 115 17.37 -0.35 -0.17
N LEU A 116 16.17 0.09 0.16
CA LEU A 116 15.76 0.71 1.41
C LEU A 116 14.63 -0.11 2.05
N LYS A 117 14.48 -0.02 3.38
CA LYS A 117 13.31 -0.60 4.06
C LYS A 117 12.03 -0.02 3.46
N PHE A 118 11.01 -0.88 3.29
CA PHE A 118 9.74 -0.51 2.68
C PHE A 118 8.58 -0.89 3.62
N ILE A 119 7.66 0.04 3.85
CA ILE A 119 6.39 -0.23 4.53
C ILE A 119 5.27 0.10 3.55
N ASN A 120 4.30 -0.81 3.42
CA ASN A 120 3.14 -0.58 2.57
C ASN A 120 1.88 -0.35 3.39
N ILE A 121 1.16 0.74 3.13
CA ILE A 121 -0.12 1.06 3.76
C ILE A 121 -1.19 1.20 2.66
N PRO A 122 -1.78 0.08 2.21
CA PRO A 122 -2.74 0.08 1.12
C PRO A 122 -4.09 0.68 1.56
N THR A 123 -4.59 1.65 0.77
CA THR A 123 -5.83 2.39 1.07
C THR A 123 -7.01 1.97 0.19
N THR A 124 -6.80 1.16 -0.84
CA THR A 124 -7.87 0.60 -1.68
C THR A 124 -8.05 -0.87 -1.38
N LEU A 125 -9.29 -1.36 -1.47
CA LEU A 125 -9.59 -2.77 -1.24
C LEU A 125 -8.82 -3.69 -2.20
N MET A 126 -8.68 -3.27 -3.46
CA MET A 126 -7.82 -3.92 -4.46
C MET A 126 -6.37 -4.07 -3.97
N ALA A 127 -5.77 -2.99 -3.46
CA ALA A 127 -4.39 -3.04 -2.97
C ALA A 127 -4.25 -3.84 -1.68
N GLN A 128 -5.30 -3.88 -0.85
CA GLN A 128 -5.34 -4.65 0.39
C GLN A 128 -5.40 -6.16 0.14
N CYS A 129 -6.10 -6.62 -0.91
CA CYS A 129 -6.28 -8.05 -1.20
C CYS A 129 -5.34 -8.62 -2.28
N ASP A 130 -4.72 -7.78 -3.12
CA ASP A 130 -3.82 -8.21 -4.19
C ASP A 130 -2.40 -7.67 -3.97
N SER A 131 -2.23 -6.34 -3.97
CA SER A 131 -0.90 -5.70 -3.90
C SER A 131 -0.18 -5.87 -2.56
N SER A 132 -0.87 -6.33 -1.51
CA SER A 132 -0.30 -6.60 -0.19
C SER A 132 0.53 -7.91 -0.16
N VAL A 133 0.38 -8.78 -1.17
CA VAL A 133 1.04 -10.09 -1.26
C VAL A 133 1.79 -10.27 -2.58
N GLY A 134 3.06 -10.68 -2.50
CA GLY A 134 3.86 -11.09 -3.66
C GLY A 134 5.02 -10.15 -4.02
N GLY A 135 5.04 -8.93 -3.48
CA GLY A 135 6.17 -7.99 -3.61
C GLY A 135 6.47 -7.58 -5.05
N LYS A 136 5.49 -7.63 -5.95
CA LYS A 136 5.64 -7.14 -7.32
C LYS A 136 5.51 -5.64 -7.30
N ASN A 137 6.57 -4.93 -7.68
CA ASN A 137 6.58 -3.48 -7.73
C ASN A 137 7.10 -3.03 -9.09
N GLY A 138 6.63 -1.91 -9.63
CA GLY A 138 7.06 -1.47 -10.94
C GLY A 138 6.26 -0.33 -11.52
N PHE A 139 6.54 -0.05 -12.78
CA PHE A 139 5.87 1.00 -13.52
C PHE A 139 5.70 0.63 -15.00
N ASP A 140 4.83 1.37 -15.68
CA ASP A 140 4.50 1.16 -17.08
C ASP A 140 5.55 1.82 -17.99
N PHE A 141 5.90 1.14 -19.08
CA PHE A 141 6.90 1.64 -20.02
C PHE A 141 6.40 1.53 -21.45
N ASN A 142 6.31 2.67 -22.15
CA ASN A 142 5.91 2.75 -23.56
C ASN A 142 4.60 1.99 -23.89
N GLY A 143 3.59 2.10 -23.01
CA GLY A 143 2.30 1.43 -23.17
C GLY A 143 2.25 -0.03 -22.70
N TYR A 144 3.38 -0.61 -22.30
CA TYR A 144 3.43 -1.93 -21.68
C TYR A 144 3.25 -1.81 -20.16
N LYS A 145 2.20 -2.45 -19.66
CA LYS A 145 1.87 -2.42 -18.23
C LYS A 145 2.85 -3.26 -17.41
N ASN A 146 3.31 -2.71 -16.29
CA ASN A 146 4.13 -3.41 -15.29
C ASN A 146 5.37 -4.14 -15.82
N ILE A 147 5.92 -3.71 -16.97
CA ILE A 147 7.01 -4.45 -17.63
C ILE A 147 8.38 -4.18 -17.01
N ILE A 148 8.55 -3.03 -16.36
CA ILE A 148 9.74 -2.68 -15.60
C ILE A 148 9.40 -2.74 -14.12
N GLY A 149 10.10 -3.60 -13.37
CA GLY A 149 9.79 -3.82 -11.98
C GLY A 149 10.82 -4.65 -11.23
N THR A 150 10.53 -4.88 -9.96
CA THR A 150 11.31 -5.72 -9.06
C THR A 150 10.39 -6.60 -8.20
N PHE A 151 10.94 -7.71 -7.71
CA PHE A 151 10.34 -8.46 -6.61
C PHE A 151 10.98 -8.01 -5.30
N TYR A 152 10.31 -7.14 -4.56
CA TYR A 152 10.81 -6.54 -3.32
C TYR A 152 9.74 -6.55 -2.23
N GLN A 153 10.05 -7.22 -1.12
CA GLN A 153 9.09 -7.42 -0.03
C GLN A 153 9.18 -6.28 0.99
N PRO A 154 8.05 -5.85 1.57
CA PRO A 154 8.06 -4.87 2.65
C PRO A 154 8.65 -5.45 3.94
N GLU A 155 8.90 -4.59 4.92
CA GLU A 155 9.11 -4.98 6.33
C GLU A 155 7.79 -5.47 6.94
N PHE A 156 6.70 -4.76 6.64
CA PHE A 156 5.33 -5.14 6.97
C PHE A 156 4.33 -4.37 6.09
N VAL A 157 3.11 -4.87 6.06
CA VAL A 157 1.95 -4.19 5.49
C VAL A 157 1.01 -3.81 6.62
N PHE A 158 0.47 -2.59 6.61
CA PHE A 158 -0.53 -2.15 7.58
C PHE A 158 -1.82 -1.81 6.86
N VAL A 159 -2.88 -2.57 7.16
CA VAL A 159 -4.23 -2.38 6.61
C VAL A 159 -5.08 -1.71 7.67
N ASP A 160 -5.40 -0.43 7.44
CA ASP A 160 -6.43 0.26 8.21
C ASP A 160 -7.80 0.00 7.59
N THR A 161 -8.64 -0.72 8.33
CA THR A 161 -9.97 -1.14 7.88
C THR A 161 -10.90 0.06 7.68
N ASN A 162 -10.63 1.23 8.29
CA ASN A 162 -11.46 2.41 8.10
C ASN A 162 -11.37 2.99 6.68
N PHE A 163 -10.33 2.67 5.90
CA PHE A 163 -10.20 3.21 4.53
C PHE A 163 -11.37 2.79 3.63
N ILE A 164 -12.04 1.67 3.92
CA ILE A 164 -13.21 1.23 3.15
C ILE A 164 -14.34 2.28 3.17
N HIS A 165 -14.41 3.15 4.18
CA HIS A 165 -15.48 4.14 4.28
C HIS A 165 -15.28 5.36 3.37
N THR A 166 -14.07 5.64 2.90
CA THR A 166 -13.76 6.83 2.09
C THR A 166 -13.42 6.53 0.64
N ILE A 167 -13.10 5.28 0.30
CA ILE A 167 -12.87 4.87 -1.08
C ILE A 167 -14.12 5.05 -1.95
N SER A 168 -13.91 5.37 -3.22
CA SER A 168 -15.00 5.56 -4.18
C SER A 168 -15.84 4.28 -4.32
N CYS A 169 -17.11 4.42 -4.72
CA CYS A 169 -17.96 3.27 -5.01
C CYS A 169 -17.37 2.37 -6.12
N GLN A 170 -16.66 2.96 -7.08
CA GLN A 170 -16.04 2.22 -8.17
C GLN A 170 -14.84 1.41 -7.69
N ASP A 171 -13.93 2.02 -6.93
CA ASP A 171 -12.73 1.34 -6.42
C ASP A 171 -13.08 0.23 -5.44
N TYR A 172 -14.12 0.45 -4.63
CA TYR A 172 -14.65 -0.58 -3.74
C TYR A 172 -15.15 -1.80 -4.53
N LYS A 173 -15.97 -1.57 -5.57
CA LYS A 173 -16.48 -2.66 -6.44
C LYS A 173 -15.35 -3.39 -7.18
N ASN A 174 -14.35 -2.65 -7.66
CA ASN A 174 -13.18 -3.23 -8.32
C ASN A 174 -12.44 -4.17 -7.36
N GLY A 175 -12.19 -3.74 -6.11
CA GLY A 175 -11.57 -4.61 -5.10
C GLY A 175 -12.41 -5.82 -4.71
N LEU A 176 -13.74 -5.64 -4.59
CA LEU A 176 -14.65 -6.75 -4.33
C LEU A 176 -14.64 -7.81 -5.43
N ALA A 177 -14.46 -7.41 -6.70
CA ALA A 177 -14.36 -8.37 -7.80
C ALA A 177 -13.17 -9.32 -7.62
N GLU A 178 -12.02 -8.82 -7.14
CA GLU A 178 -10.86 -9.65 -6.82
C GLU A 178 -11.09 -10.55 -5.59
N ILE A 179 -11.79 -10.05 -4.58
CA ILE A 179 -12.16 -10.86 -3.41
C ILE A 179 -13.07 -12.02 -3.82
N ILE A 180 -14.09 -11.74 -4.64
CA ILE A 180 -15.02 -12.75 -5.18
C ILE A 180 -14.25 -13.76 -6.05
N LYS A 181 -13.27 -13.32 -6.83
CA LYS A 181 -12.41 -14.21 -7.63
C LYS A 181 -11.75 -15.27 -6.74
N TYR A 182 -11.23 -14.92 -5.57
CA TYR A 182 -10.65 -15.90 -4.65
C TYR A 182 -11.65 -16.96 -4.19
N GLY A 183 -12.91 -16.58 -3.94
CA GLY A 183 -13.97 -17.53 -3.67
C GLY A 183 -14.17 -18.53 -4.81
N PHE A 184 -14.18 -18.07 -6.06
CA PHE A 184 -14.37 -18.95 -7.23
C PHE A 184 -13.19 -19.88 -7.55
N ILE A 185 -11.96 -19.44 -7.30
CA ILE A 185 -10.77 -20.17 -7.78
C ILE A 185 -10.05 -20.95 -6.68
N TYR A 186 -10.39 -20.74 -5.41
CA TYR A 186 -9.62 -21.27 -4.29
C TYR A 186 -10.46 -21.84 -3.16
N ASP A 187 -11.54 -21.17 -2.73
CA ASP A 187 -12.30 -21.58 -1.54
C ASP A 187 -13.82 -21.37 -1.68
N ASP A 188 -14.54 -22.46 -1.92
CA ASP A 188 -16.00 -22.49 -2.02
C ASP A 188 -16.67 -22.02 -0.71
N THR A 189 -16.08 -22.29 0.46
CA THR A 189 -16.64 -21.86 1.75
C THR A 189 -16.54 -20.34 1.89
N PHE A 190 -15.46 -19.76 1.39
CA PHE A 190 -15.31 -18.31 1.32
C PHE A 190 -16.31 -17.67 0.35
N PHE A 191 -16.58 -18.32 -0.78
CA PHE A 191 -17.63 -17.87 -1.69
C PHE A 191 -19.02 -17.87 -1.03
N ASP A 192 -19.37 -18.95 -0.32
CA ASP A 192 -20.63 -19.05 0.42
C ASP A 192 -20.74 -17.96 1.49
N TYR A 193 -19.64 -17.65 2.18
CA TYR A 193 -19.57 -16.54 3.13
C TYR A 193 -19.90 -15.20 2.46
N ILE A 194 -19.34 -14.94 1.27
CA ILE A 194 -19.60 -13.70 0.52
C ILE A 194 -21.09 -13.60 0.12
N ASP A 195 -21.69 -14.68 -0.42
CA ASP A 195 -23.10 -14.64 -0.83
C ASP A 195 -24.05 -14.47 0.38
N ALA A 196 -23.76 -15.15 1.49
CA ALA A 196 -24.52 -15.01 2.73
C ALA A 196 -24.46 -13.59 3.31
N ASN A 197 -23.35 -12.87 3.10
CA ASN A 197 -23.10 -11.55 3.66
C ASN A 197 -23.22 -10.38 2.68
N LYS A 198 -23.65 -10.61 1.44
CA LYS A 198 -23.66 -9.61 0.35
C LYS A 198 -24.26 -8.25 0.70
N GLU A 199 -25.34 -8.21 1.48
CA GLU A 199 -25.99 -6.95 1.86
C GLU A 199 -25.16 -6.17 2.88
N GLN A 200 -24.46 -6.84 3.78
CA GLN A 200 -23.54 -6.20 4.73
C GLN A 200 -22.28 -5.71 4.01
N ILE A 201 -21.74 -6.52 3.08
CA ILE A 201 -20.61 -6.15 2.23
C ILE A 201 -20.95 -4.91 1.38
N LYS A 202 -22.14 -4.85 0.76
CA LYS A 202 -22.59 -3.65 0.02
C LYS A 202 -22.67 -2.40 0.90
N LYS A 203 -23.04 -2.56 2.16
CA LYS A 203 -23.12 -1.47 3.16
C LYS A 203 -21.76 -1.11 3.77
N ARG A 204 -20.68 -1.79 3.38
CA ARG A 204 -19.33 -1.56 3.90
C ARG A 204 -19.22 -1.82 5.40
N ASN A 205 -19.86 -2.87 5.90
CA ASN A 205 -19.73 -3.28 7.30
C ASN A 205 -18.30 -3.79 7.56
N GLU A 206 -17.53 -3.08 8.40
CA GLU A 206 -16.12 -3.40 8.71
C GLU A 206 -15.93 -4.74 9.43
N ASP A 207 -16.95 -5.23 10.15
CA ASP A 207 -16.88 -6.53 10.83
C ASP A 207 -17.02 -7.72 9.87
N VAL A 208 -17.39 -7.46 8.61
CA VAL A 208 -17.72 -8.47 7.59
C VAL A 208 -16.74 -8.46 6.41
N ILE A 209 -16.08 -7.33 6.14
CA ILE A 209 -15.16 -7.14 5.00
C ILE A 209 -13.73 -7.28 5.49
#